data_AF-A4L2Y9-F1
#
_entry.id   AF-A4L2Y9-F1
#
_cell.length_a   1.000
_cell.length_b   1.000
_cell.length_c   1.000
_cell.angle_alpha   90.00
_cell.angle_beta   90.00
_cell.angle_gamma   90.00
#
_symmetry.space_group_name_H-M   'P 1'
#
loop_
_entity.id
_entity.type
_entity.pdbx_description
1 polymer ?
#
loop_
_entity_poly.entity_id
_entity_poly.type
_entity_poly.pdbx_seq_one_letter_code
_entity_poly.pdbx_strand_id
1 'polypeptide(L)'
;QLIEGHKLVSKQIKANIMQVIKDSQGPTLDQLDKQLEEVQMKLIQAANQHQDCNALTQQIMDLRKQKEKVQSRETNQQVKLHSLEEINELVEFHKYGLVDFDEGLVRRLIEKITIYQRYMEFTFKDGEVIRINM
;
A
#
# COMPACT_ATOMS: atom_id res chain seq x y z
N GLN A 1 -11.17 9.12 27.11
CA GLN A 1 -10.98 7.66 27.12
C GLN A 1 -11.21 7.03 25.72
N LEU A 2 -12.29 7.32 24.99
CA LEU A 2 -12.51 6.77 23.64
C LEU A 2 -11.46 7.20 22.58
N ILE A 3 -11.03 8.47 22.60
CA ILE A 3 -10.10 9.04 21.60
C ILE A 3 -8.68 8.44 21.72
N GLU A 4 -8.22 8.13 22.93
CA GLU A 4 -6.92 7.48 23.16
C GLU A 4 -6.91 6.02 22.70
N GLY A 5 -8.03 5.31 22.91
CA GLY A 5 -8.21 3.94 22.41
C GLY A 5 -8.14 3.88 20.88
N HIS A 6 -8.78 4.81 20.17
CA HIS A 6 -8.76 4.88 18.70
C HIS A 6 -7.35 5.14 18.14
N LYS A 7 -6.57 5.99 18.81
CA LYS A 7 -5.19 6.31 18.44
C LYS A 7 -4.26 5.10 18.60
N LEU A 8 -4.44 4.33 19.67
CA LEU A 8 -3.66 3.14 19.96
C LEU A 8 -3.95 2.01 18.95
N VAL A 9 -5.23 1.80 18.62
CA VAL A 9 -5.68 0.83 17.61
C VAL A 9 -5.11 1.17 16.23
N SER A 10 -5.18 2.44 15.81
CA SER A 10 -4.61 2.88 14.51
C SER A 10 -3.10 2.65 14.44
N LYS A 11 -2.36 2.92 15.54
CA LYS A 11 -0.92 2.66 15.62
C LYS A 11 -0.58 1.17 15.53
N GLN A 12 -1.36 0.30 16.17
CA GLN A 12 -1.14 -1.14 16.13
C GLN A 12 -1.46 -1.73 14.74
N ILE A 13 -2.53 -1.27 14.10
CA ILE A 13 -2.87 -1.68 12.73
C ILE A 13 -1.73 -1.29 11.77
N LYS A 14 -1.19 -0.07 11.87
CA LYS A 14 -0.03 0.35 11.08
C LYS A 14 1.21 -0.52 11.31
N ALA A 15 1.52 -0.82 12.57
CA ALA A 15 2.66 -1.65 12.92
C ALA A 15 2.53 -3.06 12.31
N ASN A 16 1.35 -3.68 12.44
CA ASN A 16 1.07 -5.01 11.90
C ASN A 16 1.14 -5.01 10.36
N ILE A 17 0.61 -3.98 9.69
CA ILE A 17 0.68 -3.86 8.23
C ILE A 17 2.13 -3.67 7.77
N MET A 18 2.90 -2.80 8.42
CA MET A 18 4.32 -2.59 8.12
C MET A 18 5.14 -3.88 8.31
N GLN A 19 4.83 -4.66 9.35
CA GLN A 19 5.52 -5.91 9.63
C GLN A 19 5.20 -6.97 8.57
N VAL A 20 3.92 -7.14 8.20
CA VAL A 20 3.52 -8.05 7.11
C VAL A 20 4.12 -7.64 5.76
N ILE A 21 4.36 -6.33 5.55
CA ILE A 21 5.04 -5.84 4.35
C ILE A 21 6.54 -6.16 4.37
N LYS A 22 7.21 -5.97 5.52
CA LYS A 22 8.65 -6.21 5.69
C LYS A 22 9.03 -7.69 5.78
N ASP A 23 8.14 -8.56 6.23
CA ASP A 23 8.41 -10.00 6.38
C ASP A 23 8.30 -10.75 5.04
N SER A 24 9.04 -10.29 4.02
CA SER A 24 9.24 -11.06 2.79
C SER A 24 10.24 -12.19 3.03
N GLN A 25 9.75 -13.42 3.16
CA GLN A 25 10.58 -14.64 3.28
C GLN A 25 11.33 -15.04 1.99
N GLY A 26 11.88 -14.09 1.24
CA GLY A 26 12.59 -14.33 -0.03
C GLY A 26 13.90 -13.56 -0.14
N PRO A 27 14.74 -13.89 -1.13
CA PRO A 27 15.97 -13.15 -1.39
C PRO A 27 15.66 -11.71 -1.77
N THR A 28 16.50 -10.77 -1.32
CA THR A 28 16.39 -9.35 -1.68
C THR A 28 16.84 -9.12 -3.13
N LEU A 29 16.46 -7.98 -3.73
CA LEU A 29 16.95 -7.60 -5.07
C LEU A 29 18.48 -7.61 -5.15
N ASP A 30 19.16 -7.07 -4.13
CA ASP A 30 20.64 -7.06 -4.06
C ASP A 30 21.25 -8.48 -4.03
N GLN A 31 20.61 -9.42 -3.33
CA GLN A 31 21.07 -10.81 -3.28
C GLN A 31 20.88 -11.48 -4.65
N LEU A 32 19.75 -11.23 -5.33
CA LEU A 32 19.52 -11.73 -6.69
C LEU A 32 20.48 -11.12 -7.70
N ASP A 33 20.84 -9.84 -7.55
CA ASP A 33 21.78 -9.16 -8.44
C ASP A 33 23.20 -9.71 -8.31
N LYS A 34 23.67 -9.94 -7.08
CA LYS A 34 24.96 -10.61 -6.85
C LYS A 34 24.99 -12.01 -7.45
N GLN A 35 23.92 -12.79 -7.25
CA GLN A 35 23.82 -14.14 -7.82
C GLN A 35 23.80 -14.12 -9.35
N LEU A 36 23.10 -13.15 -9.96
CA LEU A 36 23.10 -12.94 -11.41
C LEU A 36 24.49 -12.62 -11.94
N GLU A 37 25.23 -11.72 -11.28
CA GLU A 37 26.58 -11.33 -11.66
C GLU A 37 27.54 -12.53 -11.60
N GLU A 38 27.48 -13.33 -10.53
CA GLU A 38 28.29 -14.53 -10.37
C GLU A 38 28.03 -15.57 -11.47
N VAL A 39 26.76 -15.84 -11.80
CA VAL A 39 26.40 -16.84 -12.82
C VAL A 39 26.77 -16.33 -14.22
N GLN A 40 26.64 -15.03 -14.48
CA GLN A 40 27.10 -14.41 -15.73
C GLN A 40 28.61 -14.50 -15.92
N MET A 41 29.39 -14.27 -14.86
CA MET A 41 30.85 -14.44 -14.92
C MET A 41 31.25 -15.88 -15.20
N LYS A 42 30.59 -16.86 -14.54
CA LYS A 42 30.80 -18.29 -14.81
C LYS A 42 30.43 -18.66 -16.25
N LEU A 43 29.37 -18.08 -16.80
CA LEU A 43 28.98 -18.29 -18.19
C LEU A 43 30.05 -17.80 -19.17
N ILE A 44 30.59 -16.60 -18.95
CA ILE A 44 31.68 -16.06 -19.78
C ILE A 44 32.90 -16.98 -19.74
N GLN A 45 33.26 -17.48 -18.54
CA GLN A 45 34.37 -18.39 -18.38
C GLN A 45 34.14 -19.73 -19.10
N ALA A 46 32.96 -20.33 -18.96
CA ALA A 46 32.60 -21.58 -19.63
C ALA A 46 32.60 -21.44 -21.16
N ALA A 47 32.08 -20.32 -21.68
CA ALA A 47 32.08 -20.01 -23.11
C ALA A 47 33.50 -19.86 -23.66
N ASN A 48 34.37 -19.15 -22.95
CA ASN A 48 35.79 -19.03 -23.31
C ASN A 48 36.52 -20.38 -23.32
N GLN A 49 36.06 -21.34 -22.52
CA GLN A 49 36.58 -22.70 -22.44
C GLN A 49 35.87 -23.67 -23.41
N HIS A 50 34.97 -23.19 -24.27
CA HIS A 50 34.14 -24.00 -25.20
C HIS A 50 33.35 -25.11 -24.50
N GLN A 51 32.95 -24.89 -23.24
CA GLN A 51 32.14 -25.83 -22.45
C GLN A 51 30.64 -25.64 -22.72
N ASP A 52 29.85 -26.66 -22.42
CA ASP A 52 28.39 -26.57 -22.47
C ASP A 52 27.87 -25.54 -21.44
N CYS A 53 27.13 -24.56 -21.95
CA CYS A 53 26.62 -23.41 -21.23
C CYS A 53 25.11 -23.46 -20.97
N ASN A 54 24.43 -24.54 -21.36
CA ASN A 54 22.96 -24.64 -21.29
C ASN A 54 22.44 -24.49 -19.85
N ALA A 55 23.09 -25.14 -18.88
CA ALA A 55 22.69 -25.08 -17.47
C ALA A 55 22.84 -23.65 -16.89
N LEU A 56 23.94 -22.96 -17.22
CA LEU A 56 24.19 -21.58 -16.76
C LEU A 56 23.21 -20.60 -17.41
N THR A 57 22.90 -20.79 -18.69
CA THR A 57 21.89 -19.98 -19.41
C THR A 57 20.51 -20.14 -18.77
N GLN A 58 20.10 -21.38 -18.46
CA GLN A 58 18.83 -21.65 -17.78
C GLN A 58 18.78 -21.02 -16.39
N GLN A 59 19.87 -21.12 -15.63
CA GLN A 59 19.96 -20.52 -14.29
C GLN A 59 19.84 -18.99 -14.33
N ILE A 60 20.42 -18.33 -15.34
CA ILE A 60 20.25 -16.87 -15.54
C ILE A 60 18.78 -16.52 -15.83
N MET A 61 18.09 -17.31 -16.66
CA MET A 61 16.68 -17.07 -16.95
C MET A 61 15.82 -17.22 -15.69
N ASP A 62 16.08 -18.24 -14.88
CA ASP A 62 15.34 -18.48 -13.64
C ASP A 62 15.58 -17.36 -12.62
N LEU A 63 16.82 -16.89 -12.47
CA LEU A 63 17.16 -15.76 -11.59
C LEU A 63 16.51 -14.45 -12.05
N ARG A 64 16.50 -14.17 -13.36
CA ARG A 64 15.81 -12.98 -13.92
C ARG A 64 14.31 -13.02 -13.63
N LYS A 65 13.67 -14.18 -13.80
CA LYS A 65 12.25 -14.37 -13.49
C LYS A 65 11.96 -14.21 -12.00
N GLN A 66 12.88 -14.63 -11.12
CA GLN A 66 12.76 -14.38 -9.68
C GLN A 66 12.91 -12.88 -9.36
N LYS A 67 13.86 -12.19 -10.00
CA LYS A 67 14.05 -10.73 -9.83
C LYS A 67 12.81 -9.94 -10.21
N GLU A 68 12.20 -10.24 -11.37
CA GLU A 68 10.95 -9.59 -11.80
C GLU A 68 9.81 -9.77 -10.79
N LYS A 69 9.68 -10.97 -10.21
CA LYS A 69 8.66 -11.23 -9.17
C LYS A 69 8.91 -10.42 -7.90
N VAL A 70 10.15 -10.36 -7.43
CA VAL A 70 10.51 -9.57 -6.24
C VAL A 70 10.29 -8.09 -6.50
N GLN A 71 10.70 -7.58 -7.66
CA GLN A 71 10.52 -6.19 -8.03
C GLN A 71 9.04 -5.81 -8.13
N SER A 72 8.20 -6.63 -8.78
CA SER A 72 6.76 -6.42 -8.83
C SER A 72 6.11 -6.43 -7.44
N ARG A 73 6.57 -7.32 -6.55
CA ARG A 73 6.12 -7.36 -5.16
C ARG A 73 6.49 -6.07 -4.42
N GLU A 74 7.74 -5.62 -4.51
CA GLU A 74 8.21 -4.41 -3.84
C GLU A 74 7.49 -3.16 -4.35
N THR A 75 7.30 -3.01 -5.66
CA THR A 75 6.52 -1.91 -6.24
C THR A 75 5.08 -1.91 -5.72
N ASN A 76 4.41 -3.08 -5.72
CA ASN A 76 3.06 -3.21 -5.17
C ASN A 76 3.00 -2.90 -3.67
N GLN A 77 4.05 -3.24 -2.93
CA GLN A 77 4.16 -2.91 -1.51
C GLN A 77 4.37 -1.41 -1.28
N GLN A 78 5.23 -0.75 -2.06
CA GLN A 78 5.43 0.70 -2.01
C GLN A 78 4.14 1.47 -2.34
N VAL A 79 3.39 1.06 -3.37
CA VAL A 79 2.10 1.67 -3.70
C VAL A 79 1.13 1.55 -2.52
N LYS A 80 1.06 0.38 -1.87
CA LYS A 80 0.22 0.20 -0.68
C LYS A 80 0.67 1.07 0.50
N LEU A 81 1.98 1.22 0.73
CA LEU A 81 2.52 2.09 1.77
C LEU A 81 2.16 3.55 1.50
N HIS A 82 2.34 4.01 0.27
CA HIS A 82 1.96 5.36 -0.14
C HIS A 82 0.48 5.64 0.10
N SER A 83 -0.41 4.74 -0.32
CA SER A 83 -1.85 4.91 -0.05
C SER A 83 -2.19 4.93 1.43
N LEU A 84 -1.47 4.18 2.28
CA LEU A 84 -1.65 4.23 3.73
C LEU A 84 -1.18 5.55 4.33
N GLU A 85 -0.10 6.13 3.80
CA GLU A 85 0.38 7.46 4.17
C GLU A 85 -0.64 8.53 3.79
N GLU A 86 -1.17 8.51 2.56
CA GLU A 86 -2.23 9.43 2.10
C GLU A 86 -3.50 9.36 2.97
N ILE A 87 -3.96 8.14 3.30
CA ILE A 87 -5.11 7.95 4.20
C ILE A 87 -4.80 8.51 5.58
N ASN A 88 -3.58 8.31 6.07
CA ASN A 88 -3.19 8.82 7.37
C ASN A 88 -3.09 10.35 7.41
N GLU A 89 -2.59 10.97 6.35
CA GLU A 89 -2.58 12.43 6.20
C GLU A 89 -4.00 12.98 6.18
N LEU A 90 -4.93 12.36 5.46
CA LEU A 90 -6.34 12.76 5.46
C LEU A 90 -6.96 12.67 6.86
N VAL A 91 -6.72 11.57 7.58
CA VAL A 91 -7.23 11.38 8.95
C VAL A 91 -6.63 12.40 9.93
N GLU A 92 -5.34 12.70 9.81
CA GLU A 92 -4.68 13.70 10.64
C GLU A 92 -5.10 15.14 10.28
N PHE A 93 -5.28 15.44 9.01
CA PHE A 93 -5.76 16.74 8.52
C PHE A 93 -7.18 17.04 9.04
N HIS A 94 -8.04 16.03 9.13
CA HIS A 94 -9.40 16.15 9.65
C HIS A 94 -9.55 15.79 11.14
N LYS A 95 -8.44 15.63 11.89
CA LYS A 95 -8.43 15.12 13.28
C LYS A 95 -9.16 15.97 14.31
N TYR A 96 -9.31 17.26 14.05
CA TYR A 96 -10.04 18.18 14.93
C TYR A 96 -11.49 18.42 14.49
N GLY A 97 -11.99 17.62 13.53
CA GLY A 97 -13.23 17.90 12.82
C GLY A 97 -13.06 19.02 11.81
N LEU A 98 -14.05 19.20 10.93
CA LEU A 98 -14.13 20.36 10.04
C LEU A 98 -14.16 21.62 10.92
N VAL A 99 -13.03 22.34 10.97
CA VAL A 99 -12.93 23.61 11.71
C VAL A 99 -13.76 24.70 11.02
N ASP A 100 -13.95 24.56 9.71
CA ASP A 100 -14.79 25.43 8.88
C ASP A 100 -15.65 24.61 7.89
N PHE A 101 -16.77 25.20 7.49
CA PHE A 101 -17.67 24.64 6.47
C PHE A 101 -16.97 24.59 5.10
N ASP A 102 -16.86 23.39 4.52
CA ASP A 102 -16.33 23.16 3.18
C ASP A 102 -17.46 22.75 2.22
N GLU A 103 -17.84 23.65 1.33
CA GLU A 103 -18.89 23.41 0.33
C GLU A 103 -18.53 22.28 -0.65
N GLY A 104 -17.25 22.16 -1.01
CA GLY A 104 -16.76 21.11 -1.89
C GLY A 104 -16.92 19.73 -1.26
N LEU A 105 -16.63 19.63 0.04
CA LEU A 105 -16.82 18.41 0.80
C LEU A 105 -18.30 18.04 0.93
N VAL A 106 -19.17 19.02 1.23
CA VAL A 106 -20.63 18.80 1.30
C VAL A 106 -21.17 18.28 -0.04
N ARG A 107 -20.79 18.89 -1.17
CA ARG A 107 -21.19 18.40 -2.50
C ARG A 107 -20.66 17.01 -2.82
N ARG A 108 -19.51 16.63 -2.24
CA ARG A 108 -18.92 15.31 -2.45
C ARG A 108 -19.65 14.23 -1.67
N LEU A 109 -20.01 14.51 -0.41
CA LEU A 109 -20.56 13.52 0.53
C LEU A 109 -22.10 13.46 0.55
N ILE A 110 -22.78 14.59 0.45
CA ILE A 110 -24.24 14.67 0.61
C ILE A 110 -24.93 14.46 -0.73
N GLU A 111 -25.92 13.56 -0.75
CA GLU A 111 -26.82 13.36 -1.89
C GLU A 111 -28.03 14.29 -1.82
N LYS A 112 -28.67 14.36 -0.65
CA LYS A 112 -29.80 15.28 -0.40
C LYS A 112 -29.97 15.58 1.08
N ILE A 113 -30.64 16.69 1.36
CA ILE A 113 -31.08 17.08 2.71
C ILE A 113 -32.61 17.18 2.68
N THR A 114 -33.28 16.48 3.60
CA THR A 114 -34.74 16.52 3.75
C THR A 114 -35.09 17.20 5.07
N ILE A 115 -35.87 18.27 5.00
CA ILE A 115 -36.24 19.08 6.17
C ILE A 115 -37.65 18.69 6.63
N TYR A 116 -37.77 18.32 7.89
CA TYR A 116 -39.04 18.04 8.57
C TYR A 116 -39.32 19.09 9.65
N GLN A 117 -40.53 19.09 10.19
CA GLN A 117 -40.92 20.10 11.19
C GLN A 117 -40.09 20.05 12.48
N ARG A 118 -39.52 18.90 12.86
CA ARG A 118 -38.80 18.69 14.13
C ARG A 118 -37.36 18.22 13.97
N TYR A 119 -36.93 17.91 12.75
CA TYR A 119 -35.60 17.36 12.49
C TYR A 119 -35.22 17.55 11.03
N MET A 120 -33.94 17.36 10.75
CA MET A 120 -33.37 17.31 9.41
C MET A 120 -32.73 15.94 9.17
N GLU A 121 -32.88 15.43 7.95
CA GLU A 121 -32.21 14.23 7.46
C GLU A 121 -31.14 14.59 6.43
N PHE A 122 -29.93 14.12 6.66
CA PHE A 122 -28.81 14.20 5.73
C PHE A 122 -28.59 12.82 5.13
N THR A 123 -28.85 12.68 3.83
CA THR A 123 -28.57 11.45 3.09
C THR A 123 -27.21 11.57 2.41
N PHE A 124 -26.29 10.68 2.74
CA PHE A 124 -24.98 10.58 2.14
C PHE A 124 -25.05 9.73 0.85
N LYS A 125 -24.13 9.96 -0.07
CA LYS A 125 -24.07 9.24 -1.36
C LYS A 125 -23.72 7.75 -1.22
N ASP A 126 -23.20 7.34 -0.07
CA ASP A 126 -22.97 5.93 0.26
C ASP A 126 -24.22 5.26 0.88
N GLY A 127 -25.31 6.01 1.06
CA GLY A 127 -26.57 5.54 1.59
C GLY A 127 -26.73 5.72 3.10
N GLU A 128 -25.73 6.24 3.81
CA GLU A 128 -25.88 6.55 5.24
C GLU A 128 -26.86 7.72 5.45
N VAL A 129 -27.68 7.65 6.51
CA VAL A 129 -28.66 8.68 6.84
C VAL A 129 -28.45 9.15 8.28
N ILE A 130 -28.12 10.43 8.43
CA ILE A 130 -27.96 11.08 9.74
C ILE A 130 -29.17 11.97 10.01
N ARG A 131 -29.74 11.85 11.21
CA ARG A 131 -30.84 12.68 11.70
C ARG A 131 -30.35 13.64 12.76
N ILE A 132 -30.67 14.93 12.58
CA ILE A 132 -30.39 15.98 13.56
C ILE A 132 -31.72 16.60 13.98
N ASN A 133 -32.03 16.54 15.27
CA ASN A 133 -33.21 17.22 15.82
C ASN A 133 -32.97 18.74 15.82
N MET A 134 -34.03 19.49 15.51
CA MET A 134 -34.04 20.96 15.56
C MET A 134 -34.62 21.45 16.89
#